data_AF-X0S9S7-F1
#
_entry.id   AF-X0S9S7-F1
#
_cell.length_a   1.000
_cell.length_b   1.000
_cell.length_c   1.000
_cell.angle_alpha   90.00
_cell.angle_beta   90.00
_cell.angle_gamma   90.00
#
_symmetry.space_group_name_H-M   'P 1'
#
loop_
_entity.id
_entity.type
_entity.pdbx_description
1 polymer ?
#
loop_
_entity_poly.entity_id
_entity_poly.type
_entity_poly.pdbx_seq_one_letter_code
_entity_poly.pdbx_strand_id
1 'polypeptide(L)'
;TENHWGPSQIPANVVKLIETIDGLGLLFDTHNWQPELQQEGWERCAKHAAATHVKTFSFDERGNEESVDLSEAFRLLKESNFAGCWGVESVPKDGDEIAGARQTIALIRREVASG
;
A
#
# COMPACT_ATOMS: atom_id res chain seq x y z
N THR A 1 -9.77 -7.96 4.54
CA THR A 1 -8.89 -8.85 3.75
C THR A 1 -7.66 -8.08 3.34
N GLU A 2 -6.56 -8.73 2.99
CA GLU A 2 -5.36 -8.08 2.43
C GLU A 2 -5.09 -8.66 1.03
N ASN A 3 -4.60 -7.85 0.10
CA ASN A 3 -3.96 -8.37 -1.10
C ASN A 3 -2.60 -8.94 -0.68
N HIS A 4 -2.46 -10.27 -0.57
CA HIS A 4 -1.20 -10.86 -0.13
C HIS A 4 -0.74 -12.04 -1.00
N TRP A 5 -1.52 -13.13 -1.09
CA TRP A 5 -1.11 -14.36 -1.78
C TRP A 5 -2.22 -14.97 -2.63
N GLY A 6 -1.81 -15.64 -3.70
CA GLY A 6 -2.71 -16.41 -4.55
C GLY A 6 -3.80 -15.51 -5.16
N PRO A 7 -5.09 -15.89 -5.08
CA PRO A 7 -6.16 -15.15 -5.74
C PRO A 7 -6.31 -13.69 -5.30
N SER A 8 -5.85 -13.30 -4.10
CA SER A 8 -5.97 -11.93 -3.59
C SER A 8 -4.97 -10.96 -4.20
N GLN A 9 -3.98 -11.45 -4.96
CA GLN A 9 -3.06 -10.58 -5.70
C GLN A 9 -3.69 -10.00 -6.97
N ILE A 10 -4.86 -10.49 -7.37
CA ILE A 10 -5.61 -10.04 -8.55
C ILE A 10 -6.68 -9.01 -8.09
N PRO A 11 -6.62 -7.75 -8.55
CA PRO A 11 -7.53 -6.68 -8.10
C PRO A 11 -9.02 -7.01 -8.25
N ALA A 12 -9.40 -7.61 -9.38
CA ALA A 12 -10.79 -8.00 -9.65
C ALA A 12 -11.35 -8.99 -8.61
N ASN A 13 -10.52 -9.89 -8.08
CA ASN A 13 -10.93 -10.83 -7.05
C ASN A 13 -11.13 -10.11 -5.70
N VAL A 14 -10.25 -9.17 -5.37
CA VAL A 14 -10.34 -8.37 -4.14
C VAL A 14 -11.62 -7.53 -4.15
N VAL A 15 -11.90 -6.82 -5.24
CA VAL A 15 -13.13 -6.03 -5.41
C VAL A 15 -14.35 -6.93 -5.27
N LYS A 16 -14.38 -8.07 -5.96
CA LYS A 16 -15.50 -9.03 -5.87
C LYS A 16 -15.75 -9.47 -4.43
N LEU A 17 -14.71 -9.79 -3.66
CA LEU A 17 -14.86 -10.20 -2.27
C LEU A 17 -15.45 -9.09 -1.40
N ILE A 18 -14.91 -7.87 -1.52
CA ILE A 18 -15.34 -6.70 -0.73
C ILE A 18 -16.79 -6.33 -1.06
N GLU A 19 -17.17 -6.34 -2.33
CA GLU A 19 -18.53 -5.98 -2.75
C GLU A 19 -19.57 -7.07 -2.44
N THR A 20 -19.13 -8.32 -2.21
CA THR A 20 -20.04 -9.45 -1.90
C THR A 20 -20.27 -9.61 -0.40
N ILE A 21 -19.30 -9.24 0.44
CA ILE A 21 -19.33 -9.50 1.89
C ILE A 21 -19.56 -8.19 2.63
N ASP A 22 -20.77 -8.02 3.16
CA ASP A 22 -21.14 -6.84 3.95
C ASP A 22 -20.16 -6.60 5.12
N GLY A 23 -19.63 -5.38 5.20
CA GLY A 23 -18.71 -4.96 6.26
C GLY A 23 -17.25 -5.39 6.06
N LEU A 24 -16.91 -6.09 4.98
CA LEU A 24 -15.52 -6.44 4.69
C LEU A 24 -14.74 -5.24 4.13
N GLY A 25 -13.71 -4.81 4.84
CA GLY A 25 -12.75 -3.80 4.36
C GLY A 25 -11.48 -4.41 3.76
N LEU A 26 -10.71 -3.58 3.06
CA LEU A 26 -9.37 -3.90 2.57
C LEU A 26 -8.29 -3.36 3.51
N LEU A 27 -7.38 -4.22 3.94
CA LEU A 27 -6.03 -3.86 4.33
C LEU A 27 -5.24 -3.73 3.03
N PHE A 28 -5.11 -2.50 2.55
CA PHE A 28 -4.51 -2.19 1.26
C PHE A 28 -3.00 -2.24 1.38
N ASP A 29 -2.38 -3.26 0.78
CA ASP A 29 -0.93 -3.37 0.70
C ASP A 29 -0.46 -2.74 -0.61
N THR A 30 0.49 -1.80 -0.52
CA THR A 30 0.98 -1.03 -1.68
C THR A 30 1.76 -1.88 -2.69
N HIS A 31 2.22 -3.08 -2.34
CA HIS A 31 3.10 -3.89 -3.17
C HIS A 31 2.56 -5.27 -3.53
N ASN A 32 1.82 -5.93 -2.63
CA ASN A 32 1.42 -7.34 -2.76
C ASN A 32 0.33 -7.62 -3.82
N TRP A 33 0.45 -7.00 -4.98
CA TRP A 33 -0.32 -7.26 -6.18
C TRP A 33 0.45 -8.21 -7.09
N GLN A 34 -0.23 -8.79 -8.06
CA GLN A 34 0.47 -9.43 -9.16
C GLN A 34 1.27 -8.35 -9.91
N PRO A 35 2.55 -8.59 -10.28
CA PRO A 35 3.43 -7.52 -10.79
C PRO A 35 2.84 -6.70 -11.94
N GLU A 36 2.13 -7.34 -12.88
CA GLU A 36 1.53 -6.65 -14.02
C GLU A 36 0.23 -5.90 -13.68
N LEU A 37 -0.33 -6.11 -12.49
CA LEU A 37 -1.62 -5.59 -12.04
C LEU A 37 -1.50 -4.61 -10.87
N GLN A 38 -0.29 -4.22 -10.46
CA GLN A 38 -0.10 -3.33 -9.31
C GLN A 38 -0.81 -1.98 -9.48
N GLN A 39 -0.63 -1.32 -10.63
CA GLN A 39 -1.31 -0.06 -10.93
C GLN A 39 -2.83 -0.23 -10.95
N GLU A 40 -3.34 -1.28 -11.59
CA GLU A 40 -4.77 -1.60 -11.58
C GLU A 40 -5.28 -1.83 -10.14
N GLY A 41 -4.49 -2.51 -9.31
CA GLY A 41 -4.77 -2.73 -7.91
C GLY A 41 -4.94 -1.44 -7.15
N TRP A 42 -4.03 -0.48 -7.35
CA TRP A 42 -4.15 0.83 -6.73
C TRP A 42 -5.40 1.59 -7.18
N GLU A 43 -5.61 1.71 -8.50
CA GLU A 43 -6.73 2.46 -9.08
C GLU A 43 -8.09 1.89 -8.66
N ARG A 44 -8.22 0.57 -8.61
CA ARG A 44 -9.49 -0.09 -8.30
C ARG A 44 -9.75 -0.21 -6.81
N CYS A 45 -8.69 -0.49 -6.03
CA CYS A 45 -8.85 -0.95 -4.66
C CYS A 45 -8.61 0.13 -3.60
N ALA A 46 -7.96 1.26 -3.93
CA ALA A 46 -7.71 2.34 -2.95
C ALA A 46 -9.01 2.83 -2.27
N LYS A 47 -10.11 2.96 -3.03
CA LYS A 47 -11.42 3.38 -2.50
C LYS A 47 -12.06 2.43 -1.50
N HIS A 48 -11.56 1.20 -1.40
CA HIS A 48 -12.03 0.19 -0.47
C HIS A 48 -11.13 0.03 0.75
N ALA A 49 -10.04 0.80 0.84
CA ALA A 49 -9.08 0.71 1.94
C ALA A 49 -9.72 1.13 3.27
N ALA A 50 -9.62 0.24 4.26
CA ALA A 50 -9.96 0.49 5.66
C ALA A 50 -8.70 0.71 6.52
N ALA A 51 -7.59 0.11 6.12
CA ALA A 51 -6.25 0.31 6.66
C ALA A 51 -5.22 0.07 5.54
N THR A 52 -3.96 0.42 5.76
CA THR A 52 -2.89 0.14 4.80
C THR A 52 -1.74 -0.64 5.40
N HIS A 53 -1.05 -1.38 4.53
CA HIS A 53 0.36 -1.68 4.66
C HIS A 53 1.12 -0.91 3.58
N VAL A 54 1.94 0.05 4.01
CA VAL A 54 2.92 0.71 3.14
C VAL A 54 4.16 -0.17 3.12
N LYS A 55 4.22 -1.05 2.11
CA LYS A 55 5.32 -2.00 1.91
C LYS A 55 6.53 -1.27 1.32
N THR A 56 7.70 -1.48 1.92
CA THR A 56 8.98 -0.92 1.45
C THR A 56 10.12 -1.92 1.59
N PHE A 57 11.12 -1.85 0.70
CA PHE A 57 12.24 -2.80 0.66
C PHE A 57 13.62 -2.13 0.63
N SER A 58 13.77 -1.03 -0.10
CA SER A 58 14.98 -0.22 -0.17
C SER A 58 14.63 1.22 -0.51
N PHE A 59 15.54 2.16 -0.22
CA PHE A 59 15.28 3.59 -0.35
C PHE A 59 16.40 4.29 -1.13
N ASP A 60 16.01 5.23 -2.00
CA ASP A 60 16.94 6.14 -2.67
C ASP A 60 17.47 7.24 -1.71
N GLU A 61 18.40 8.07 -2.19
CA GLU A 61 18.96 9.20 -1.42
C GLU A 61 17.90 10.24 -0.99
N ARG A 62 16.72 10.25 -1.62
CA ARG A 62 15.60 11.14 -1.32
C ARG A 62 14.57 10.50 -0.38
N GLY A 63 14.80 9.26 0.04
CA GLY A 63 13.90 8.50 0.91
C GLY A 63 12.66 7.97 0.20
N ASN A 64 12.70 7.78 -1.13
CA ASN A 64 11.65 7.11 -1.89
C ASN A 64 11.94 5.61 -1.96
N GLU A 65 10.90 4.80 -2.01
CA GLU A 65 11.05 3.37 -2.31
C GLU A 65 11.59 3.21 -3.75
N GLU A 66 12.60 2.36 -3.93
CA GLU A 66 13.33 2.28 -5.21
C GLU A 66 12.59 1.49 -6.30
N SER A 67 11.76 0.52 -5.92
CA SER A 67 11.09 -0.38 -6.85
C SER A 67 9.85 0.23 -7.50
N VAL A 68 9.19 1.17 -6.82
CA VAL A 68 7.95 1.79 -7.31
C VAL A 68 7.75 3.21 -6.76
N ASP A 69 7.14 4.08 -7.55
CA ASP A 69 6.69 5.39 -7.07
C ASP A 69 5.44 5.26 -6.18
N LEU A 70 5.66 5.15 -4.87
CA LEU A 70 4.57 5.05 -3.91
C LEU A 70 3.70 6.32 -3.83
N SER A 71 4.18 7.48 -4.32
CA SER A 71 3.42 8.75 -4.27
C SER A 71 2.06 8.60 -4.96
N GLU A 72 1.99 7.76 -6.00
CA GLU A 72 0.76 7.46 -6.73
C GLU A 72 -0.27 6.72 -5.86
N ALA A 73 0.16 5.72 -5.08
CA ALA A 73 -0.74 5.02 -4.15
C ALA A 73 -1.28 5.97 -3.07
N PHE A 74 -0.43 6.85 -2.52
CA PHE A 74 -0.86 7.87 -1.56
C PHE A 74 -1.85 8.85 -2.17
N ARG A 75 -1.62 9.30 -3.41
CA ARG A 75 -2.54 10.19 -4.15
C ARG A 75 -3.92 9.55 -4.29
N LEU A 76 -4.00 8.31 -4.76
CA LEU A 76 -5.26 7.57 -4.96
C LEU A 76 -6.03 7.32 -3.65
N LEU A 77 -5.31 6.99 -2.57
CA LEU A 77 -5.91 6.86 -1.23
C LEU A 77 -6.47 8.19 -0.72
N LYS A 78 -5.73 9.30 -0.89
CA LYS A 78 -6.20 10.65 -0.52
C LYS A 78 -7.43 11.07 -1.34
N GLU A 79 -7.42 10.87 -2.65
CA GLU A 79 -8.57 11.14 -3.53
C GLU A 79 -9.80 10.30 -3.17
N SER A 80 -9.59 9.13 -2.57
CA SER A 80 -10.64 8.26 -2.04
C SER A 80 -11.16 8.65 -0.65
N ASN A 81 -10.70 9.78 -0.08
CA ASN A 81 -10.98 10.20 1.29
C ASN A 81 -10.58 9.17 2.35
N PHE A 82 -9.48 8.45 2.14
CA PHE A 82 -8.99 7.47 3.11
C PHE A 82 -8.70 8.14 4.47
N ALA A 83 -9.34 7.62 5.52
CA ALA A 83 -9.21 8.11 6.90
C ALA A 83 -8.77 7.00 7.88
N GLY A 84 -8.27 5.88 7.35
CA GLY A 84 -7.79 4.75 8.14
C GLY A 84 -6.36 4.92 8.64
N CYS A 85 -5.78 3.83 9.15
CA CYS A 85 -4.40 3.82 9.61
C CYS A 85 -3.41 3.64 8.45
N TRP A 86 -2.34 4.45 8.47
CA TRP A 86 -1.18 4.30 7.60
C TRP A 86 -0.17 3.35 8.24
N GLY A 87 -0.24 2.06 7.91
CA GLY A 87 0.62 1.03 8.52
C GLY A 87 1.99 0.94 7.87
N VAL A 88 3.02 0.72 8.69
CA VAL A 88 4.39 0.43 8.23
C VAL A 88 4.52 -1.06 8.01
N GLU A 89 4.94 -1.46 6.81
CA GLU A 89 5.41 -2.82 6.55
C GLU A 89 6.78 -2.74 5.88
N SER A 90 7.83 -2.75 6.69
CA SER A 90 9.20 -2.70 6.20
C SER A 90 9.74 -4.12 6.06
N VAL A 91 10.33 -4.42 4.90
CA VAL A 91 11.00 -5.69 4.62
C VAL A 91 12.38 -5.37 4.00
N PRO A 92 13.28 -4.75 4.76
CA PRO A 92 14.50 -4.18 4.22
C PRO A 92 15.45 -5.26 3.69
N LYS A 93 15.98 -5.05 2.48
CA LYS A 93 16.87 -6.02 1.81
C LYS A 93 18.22 -6.19 2.52
N ASP A 94 18.67 -5.19 3.27
CA ASP A 94 19.92 -5.21 4.04
C ASP A 94 19.76 -5.82 5.45
N GLY A 95 18.51 -6.10 5.87
CA GLY A 95 18.18 -6.69 7.16
C GLY A 95 18.15 -5.71 8.33
N ASP A 96 18.35 -4.39 8.13
CA ASP A 96 18.21 -3.40 9.20
C ASP A 96 16.74 -2.99 9.37
N GLU A 97 15.99 -3.84 10.07
CA GLU A 97 14.55 -3.69 10.32
C GLU A 97 14.17 -2.34 10.96
N ILE A 98 15.01 -1.83 11.87
CA ILE A 98 14.70 -0.58 12.58
C ILE A 98 14.99 0.63 11.68
N ALA A 99 16.08 0.61 10.92
CA ALA A 99 16.35 1.66 9.95
C ALA A 99 15.27 1.69 8.85
N GLY A 100 14.94 0.54 8.27
CA GLY A 100 13.89 0.40 7.27
C GLY A 100 12.56 0.94 7.77
N ALA A 101 12.08 0.50 8.95
CA ALA A 101 10.84 0.99 9.51
C ALA A 101 10.84 2.52 9.76
N ARG A 102 11.97 3.09 10.20
CA ARG A 102 12.10 4.55 10.37
C ARG A 102 12.00 5.30 9.04
N GLN A 103 12.59 4.77 7.97
CA GLN A 103 12.49 5.35 6.63
C GLN A 103 11.05 5.26 6.10
N THR A 104 10.36 4.14 6.28
CA THR A 104 8.95 4.00 5.91
C THR A 104 8.07 5.00 6.65
N ILE A 105 8.30 5.22 7.96
CA ILE A 105 7.58 6.24 8.75
C ILE A 105 7.84 7.65 8.18
N ALA A 106 9.08 7.96 7.82
CA ALA A 106 9.43 9.25 7.24
C ALA A 106 8.73 9.48 5.89
N LEU A 107 8.71 8.47 5.03
CA LEU A 107 7.97 8.47 3.76
C LEU A 107 6.48 8.73 3.99
N ILE A 108 5.83 7.93 4.85
CA ILE A 108 4.40 8.08 5.17
C ILE A 108 4.10 9.50 5.65
N ARG A 109 4.88 10.02 6.60
CA ARG A 109 4.67 11.38 7.15
C ARG A 109 4.78 12.45 6.07
N ARG A 110 5.74 12.32 5.17
CA ARG A 110 5.94 13.24 4.05
C ARG A 110 4.73 13.21 3.10
N GLU A 111 4.30 12.03 2.67
CA GLU A 111 3.21 11.85 1.71
C GLU A 111 1.83 12.23 2.25
N VAL A 112 1.61 12.04 3.55
CA VAL A 112 0.36 12.44 4.23
C VAL A 112 0.32 13.95 4.47
N ALA A 113 1.47 14.58 4.77
CA ALA A 113 1.54 16.02 4.99
C ALA A 113 1.50 16.85 3.69
N SER A 114 1.81 16.26 2.54
CA SER A 114 1.85 16.92 1.23
C SER A 114 0.48 17.08 0.54
N GLY A 115 -0.60 17.22 1.33
CA GLY A 115 -1.99 17.36 0.87
C GLY A 115 -2.56 18.74 1.14
#